data_AF-A0AAE5A9V1-F1
#
_entry.id   AF-A0AAE5A9V1-F1
#
_cell.length_a   1.000
_cell.length_b   1.000
_cell.length_c   1.000
_cell.angle_alpha   90.00
_cell.angle_beta   90.00
_cell.angle_gamma   90.00
#
_symmetry.space_group_name_H-M   'P 1'
#
loop_
_entity.id
_entity.type
_entity.pdbx_description
1 polymer ?
#
loop_
_entity_poly.entity_id
_entity_poly.type
_entity_poly.pdbx_seq_one_letter_code
_entity_poly.pdbx_strand_id
1 'polypeptide(L)'
;MRKVIVVAGGVERARVLAEELGIEGFHTSPRAIRDGGACRGLTADLILIDDTAWPLDEQAHGTLAPTLLGSGGQMYRLERISDEGRP
;
A
#
# COMPACT_ATOMS: atom_id res chain seq x y z
N MET A 1 3.12 11.87 -13.53
CA MET A 1 2.17 11.06 -12.74
C MET A 1 2.87 10.57 -11.50
N ARG A 2 2.19 10.61 -10.34
CA ARG A 2 2.75 10.15 -9.06
C ARG A 2 2.73 8.62 -9.01
N LYS A 3 3.83 7.98 -8.66
CA LYS A 3 3.92 6.51 -8.55
C LYS A 3 3.36 6.08 -7.21
N VAL A 4 2.17 5.49 -7.20
CA VAL A 4 1.51 5.03 -5.97
C VAL A 4 1.56 3.51 -5.89
N ILE A 5 1.88 2.97 -4.71
CA ILE A 5 1.66 1.56 -4.38
C ILE A 5 0.50 1.49 -3.38
N VAL A 6 -0.49 0.65 -3.67
CA VAL A 6 -1.60 0.37 -2.74
C VAL A 6 -1.45 -1.05 -2.23
N VAL A 7 -1.41 -1.21 -0.91
CA VAL A 7 -1.23 -2.48 -0.21
C VAL A 7 -2.49 -2.76 0.60
N ALA A 8 -3.08 -3.94 0.41
CA ALA A 8 -4.19 -4.40 1.23
C ALA A 8 -4.07 -5.90 1.53
N GLY A 9 -4.99 -6.47 2.32
CA GLY A 9 -4.98 -7.90 2.66
C GLY A 9 -4.93 -8.82 1.44
N GLY A 10 -5.41 -8.33 0.28
CA GLY A 10 -5.29 -8.97 -1.02
C GLY A 10 -5.12 -7.96 -2.16
N VAL A 11 -4.59 -8.43 -3.30
CA VAL A 11 -4.37 -7.58 -4.50
C VAL A 11 -5.69 -6.99 -5.01
N GLU A 12 -6.75 -7.79 -5.03
CA GLU A 12 -8.08 -7.34 -5.45
C GLU A 12 -8.65 -6.26 -4.52
N ARG A 13 -8.46 -6.41 -3.21
CA ARG A 13 -8.84 -5.38 -2.23
C ARG A 13 -8.06 -4.08 -2.46
N ALA A 14 -6.77 -4.17 -2.76
CA ALA A 14 -5.95 -3.00 -3.06
C ALA A 14 -6.40 -2.29 -4.34
N ARG A 15 -6.81 -3.04 -5.37
CA ARG A 15 -7.41 -2.50 -6.61
C ARG A 15 -8.71 -1.76 -6.31
N VAL A 16 -9.63 -2.40 -5.58
CA VAL A 16 -10.92 -1.78 -5.18
C VAL A 16 -10.68 -0.51 -4.36
N LEU A 17 -9.76 -0.53 -3.40
CA LEU A 17 -9.42 0.66 -2.61
C LEU A 17 -8.87 1.79 -3.48
N ALA A 18 -8.01 1.47 -4.46
CA ALA A 18 -7.50 2.45 -5.40
C ALA A 18 -8.63 3.10 -6.22
N GLU A 19 -9.60 2.29 -6.68
CA GLU A 19 -10.79 2.77 -7.38
C GLU A 19 -11.67 3.65 -6.50
N GLU A 20 -11.93 3.25 -5.25
CA GLU A 20 -12.69 4.04 -4.27
C GLU A 20 -12.07 5.43 -4.04
N LEU A 21 -10.73 5.51 -4.05
CA LEU A 21 -9.99 6.75 -3.82
C LEU A 21 -9.71 7.54 -5.11
N GLY A 22 -10.05 7.01 -6.29
CA GLY A 22 -9.73 7.64 -7.57
C GLY A 22 -8.22 7.73 -7.84
N ILE A 23 -7.46 6.75 -7.36
CA ILE A 23 -5.99 6.70 -7.47
C ILE A 23 -5.60 5.61 -8.46
N GLU A 24 -4.71 5.93 -9.40
CA GLU A 24 -4.03 4.94 -10.23
C GLU A 24 -2.70 4.52 -9.58
N GLY A 25 -2.39 3.22 -9.56
CA GLY A 25 -1.18 2.73 -8.94
C GLY A 25 -0.90 1.24 -9.14
N PHE A 26 0.18 0.79 -8.51
CA PHE A 26 0.51 -0.64 -8.41
C PHE A 26 -0.21 -1.24 -7.20
N HIS A 27 -0.97 -2.31 -7.42
CA HIS A 27 -1.78 -2.95 -6.37
C HIS A 27 -1.10 -4.23 -5.89
N THR A 28 -1.00 -4.43 -4.57
CA THR A 28 -0.32 -5.60 -4.01
C THR A 28 -0.89 -5.99 -2.64
N SER A 29 -0.36 -7.08 -2.09
CA SER A 29 -0.62 -7.54 -0.73
C SER A 29 0.65 -7.97 -0.02
N PRO A 30 0.67 -8.04 1.33
CA PRO A 30 1.82 -8.55 2.08
C PRO A 30 2.25 -9.94 1.60
N ARG A 31 1.29 -10.82 1.29
CA ARG A 31 1.58 -12.16 0.76
C ARG A 31 2.31 -12.09 -0.58
N ALA A 32 1.86 -11.25 -1.51
CA ALA A 32 2.51 -11.11 -2.82
C ALA A 32 3.94 -10.54 -2.71
N ILE A 33 4.17 -9.65 -1.74
CA ILE A 33 5.50 -9.10 -1.44
C ILE A 33 6.43 -10.20 -0.90
N ARG A 34 5.97 -10.98 0.09
CA ARG A 34 6.78 -12.03 0.71
C ARG A 34 7.09 -13.19 -0.21
N ASP A 35 6.06 -13.77 -0.81
CA ASP A 35 6.16 -15.06 -1.54
C ASP A 35 6.47 -14.84 -3.02
N GLY A 36 5.97 -13.75 -3.60
CA GLY A 36 6.07 -13.44 -5.03
C GLY A 36 7.17 -12.44 -5.40
N GLY A 37 7.83 -11.82 -4.41
CA GLY A 37 8.85 -10.81 -4.63
C GLY A 37 8.30 -9.49 -5.20
N ALA A 38 6.99 -9.24 -5.07
CA ALA A 38 6.38 -8.00 -5.53
C ALA A 38 7.06 -6.76 -4.90
N CYS A 39 7.05 -5.65 -5.62
CA CYS A 39 7.67 -4.37 -5.25
C CYS A 39 9.20 -4.30 -5.28
N ARG A 40 9.92 -5.42 -5.49
CA ARG A 40 11.38 -5.39 -5.65
C ARG A 40 11.76 -4.61 -6.91
N GLY A 41 12.69 -3.66 -6.76
CA GLY A 41 13.16 -2.80 -7.86
C GLY A 41 12.17 -1.72 -8.30
N LEU A 42 11.01 -1.60 -7.64
CA LEU A 42 10.08 -0.50 -7.92
C LEU A 42 10.52 0.79 -7.22
N THR A 43 10.04 1.91 -7.75
CA THR A 43 10.14 3.24 -7.12
C THR A 43 8.73 3.78 -6.92
N ALA A 44 8.47 4.37 -5.77
CA ALA A 44 7.17 4.93 -5.41
C ALA A 44 7.33 6.29 -4.73
N ASP A 45 6.38 7.20 -4.99
CA ASP A 45 6.27 8.51 -4.34
C ASP A 45 5.29 8.46 -3.14
N LEU A 46 4.48 7.42 -3.09
CA LEU A 46 3.44 7.20 -2.08
C LEU A 46 3.15 5.70 -1.94
N ILE A 47 3.03 5.23 -0.70
CA ILE A 47 2.55 3.89 -0.38
C ILE A 47 1.33 4.04 0.55
N LEU A 48 0.21 3.44 0.17
CA LEU A 48 -1.03 3.45 0.93
C LEU A 48 -1.30 2.04 1.45
N ILE A 49 -1.50 1.89 2.75
CA ILE A 49 -1.73 0.59 3.41
C ILE A 49 -3.13 0.57 3.97
N ASP A 50 -4.00 -0.26 3.39
CA ASP A 50 -5.33 -0.57 3.94
C ASP A 50 -5.20 -1.18 5.34
N ASP A 51 -6.15 -0.91 6.20
CA ASP A 51 -6.23 -1.49 7.54
C ASP A 51 -6.20 -3.03 7.51
N THR A 52 -6.75 -3.66 6.48
CA THR A 52 -6.71 -5.13 6.28
C THR A 52 -5.31 -5.70 6.04
N ALA A 53 -4.33 -4.87 5.67
CA ALA A 53 -2.92 -5.26 5.56
C ALA A 53 -2.08 -4.86 6.78
N TRP A 54 -2.65 -4.08 7.71
CA TRP A 54 -1.93 -3.59 8.87
C TRP A 54 -2.13 -4.52 10.09
N PRO A 55 -1.08 -4.81 10.88
CA PRO A 55 0.31 -4.40 10.70
C PRO A 55 1.02 -5.16 9.57
N LEU A 56 1.96 -4.48 8.90
CA LEU A 56 2.91 -5.14 8.00
C LEU A 56 3.92 -5.95 8.82
N ASP A 57 4.27 -7.14 8.35
CA ASP A 57 5.43 -7.84 8.88
C ASP A 57 6.75 -7.20 8.42
N GLU A 58 7.83 -7.60 9.08
CA GLU A 58 9.19 -7.08 8.84
C GLU A 58 9.64 -7.26 7.39
N GLN A 59 9.31 -8.38 6.76
CA GLN A 59 9.72 -8.66 5.38
C GLN A 59 9.00 -7.76 4.38
N ALA A 60 7.69 -7.57 4.55
CA ALA A 60 6.90 -6.68 3.72
C ALA A 60 7.34 -5.22 3.90
N HIS A 61 7.54 -4.79 5.14
CA HIS A 61 8.05 -3.46 5.46
C HIS A 61 9.45 -3.24 4.87
N GLY A 62 10.38 -4.19 5.07
CA GLY A 62 11.74 -4.13 4.55
C GLY A 62 11.82 -4.16 3.01
N THR A 63 10.81 -4.70 2.34
CA THR A 63 10.70 -4.64 0.87
C THR A 63 10.13 -3.30 0.39
N LEU A 64 9.16 -2.74 1.11
CA LEU A 64 8.50 -1.49 0.71
C LEU A 64 9.33 -0.24 1.01
N ALA A 65 10.02 -0.19 2.16
CA ALA A 65 10.78 1.00 2.57
C ALA A 65 11.83 1.45 1.53
N PRO A 66 12.63 0.55 0.91
CA PRO A 66 13.57 0.94 -0.15
C PRO A 66 12.93 1.57 -1.39
N THR A 67 11.66 1.24 -1.69
CA THR A 67 10.98 1.79 -2.88
C THR A 67 10.75 3.30 -2.80
N LEU A 68 10.81 3.89 -1.60
CA LEU A 68 10.65 5.31 -1.33
C LEU A 68 11.96 6.12 -1.43
N LEU A 69 13.13 5.46 -1.40
CA LEU A 69 14.43 6.14 -1.31
C LEU A 69 14.71 7.05 -2.50
N GLY A 70 14.31 6.64 -3.71
CA GLY A 70 14.58 7.40 -4.94
C GLY A 70 13.73 8.66 -5.09
N SER A 71 12.65 8.80 -4.33
CA SER A 71 11.68 9.91 -4.44
C SER A 71 11.58 10.75 -3.16
N GLY A 72 12.10 10.25 -2.03
CA GLY A 72 11.76 10.82 -0.70
C GLY A 72 10.28 10.65 -0.34
N GLY A 73 9.63 9.63 -0.91
CA GLY A 73 8.20 9.39 -0.76
C GLY A 73 7.80 8.95 0.65
N GLN A 74 6.49 8.74 0.85
CA GLN A 74 5.93 8.46 2.17
C GLN A 74 4.99 7.26 2.16
N MET A 75 4.85 6.65 3.33
CA MET A 75 3.97 5.51 3.58
C MET A 75 2.89 5.92 4.59
N TYR A 76 1.63 5.64 4.27
CA TYR A 76 0.48 5.94 5.11
C TYR A 76 -0.32 4.69 5.41
N ARG A 77 -0.73 4.52 6.66
CA ARG A 77 -1.83 3.64 7.02
C ARG A 77 -3.14 4.38 6.76
N LEU A 78 -4.04 3.72 6.06
CA LEU A 78 -5.41 4.15 5.86
C LEU A 78 -6.31 3.41 6.84
N GLU A 79 -7.30 4.13 7.33
CA GLU A 79 -8.35 3.61 8.20
C GLU A 79 -9.67 4.16 7.70
N ARG A 80 -10.66 3.28 7.54
CA ARG A 80 -12.00 3.71 7.11
C ARG A 80 -12.74 4.26 8.31
N ILE A 81 -13.25 5.47 8.18
CA ILE A 81 -14.15 6.04 9.16
C ILE A 81 -15.57 5.56 8.85
N SER A 82 -16.19 4.83 9.77
CA SER A 82 -17.63 4.55 9.74
C SER A 82 -18.40 5.69 10.41
N ASP A 83 -19.67 5.88 10.03
CA ASP A 83 -20.56 6.93 10.57
C ASP A 83 -20.83 6.83 12.09
N GLU A 84 -20.28 5.83 12.79
CA GLU A 84 -20.42 5.67 14.25
C GLU A 84 -19.63 6.72 15.06
N GLY A 85 -18.88 7.60 14.39
CA GLY A 85 -18.02 8.61 15.01
C GLY A 85 -18.25 10.05 14.57
N ARG A 86 -19.48 10.42 14.15
CA ARG A 86 -19.82 11.84 14.04
C ARG A 86 -19.87 12.44 15.46
N PRO A 87 -19.22 13.60 15.75
CA PRO A 87 -19.57 14.36 16.94
C PRO A 87 -21.05 14.75 16.94
#